data_AF-A0A0A3IAH5-F1
#
_entry.id   AF-A0A0A3IAH5-F1
#
_cell.length_a   1.000
_cell.length_b   1.000
_cell.length_c   1.000
_cell.angle_alpha   90.00
_cell.angle_beta   90.00
_cell.angle_gamma   90.00
#
_symmetry.space_group_name_H-M   'P 1'
#
loop_
_entity.id
_entity.type
_entity.pdbx_description
1 polymer ?
#
loop_
_entity_poly.entity_id
_entity_poly.type
_entity_poly.pdbx_seq_one_letter_code
_entity_poly.pdbx_strand_id
1 'polypeptide(L)'
;MNKFKQEQREVFGELKLTEERKKEVLQAVEKKRNSWVPAGVVAVLSVLCLFFIMNGFRSDEGYSQAGAIAAYKQFLQEEQSNMQVDIRHVELPFERKNDAIIVSVYDQGDSEVYYFQYMTFKDKKWSFGLSGVIGQKPSKTELGYSSWTYYDYHEKNGDVIFAGVLKDDADKMVVGEKEVKTFTIDWEKIWIALAPSSGTPVYTVKDGVKKRTEQYRRTGFTSEPPIISDLVGDNYAISYKKDTMHVYGEEYTQFDIVIDPDYYATTPLNTTDVVLIEGKEGREVVRILATYDMGSHGVSVKKEESSIIINDIGILEPDGWAKAKDQPDYKNNSIIDYGEMKEGEIFVHPDNWLSDGTQGYIPKNQVIGKVLGYSMTDIETTWSPEELSLYDKVKQKGFVAAANADPKEIARIQLYALLIKDYKTAHTLTSGISYEQMEKYFKETKNRNLDHFIRYYAFMLEKAEFNKTREKLIVKNPYKEEIFEWDMVRDEGWKVKFTTAVY
;
A
#
# COMPACT_ATOMS: atom_id res chain seq x y z
N MET A 1 26.33 3.28 40.21
CA MET A 1 25.64 3.55 41.49
C MET A 1 26.04 4.95 41.94
N ASN A 2 25.10 5.91 41.99
CA ASN A 2 25.42 7.34 41.95
C ASN A 2 25.86 7.90 43.32
N LYS A 3 26.84 8.81 43.30
CA LYS A 3 27.58 9.40 44.45
C LYS A 3 26.67 9.94 45.56
N PHE A 4 25.48 10.39 45.18
CA PHE A 4 24.42 10.88 46.06
C PHE A 4 23.84 9.83 47.03
N LYS A 5 23.79 8.55 46.63
CA LYS A 5 23.33 7.45 47.51
C LYS A 5 24.41 7.02 48.52
N GLN A 6 25.67 7.35 48.27
CA GLN A 6 26.78 7.05 49.17
C GLN A 6 26.92 8.15 50.23
N GLU A 7 26.78 9.42 49.85
CA GLU A 7 26.75 10.57 50.78
C GLU A 7 25.53 10.55 51.72
N GLN A 8 24.35 10.09 51.27
CA GLN A 8 23.20 9.92 52.18
C GLN A 8 23.43 8.87 53.27
N ARG A 9 24.23 7.82 52.99
CA ARG A 9 24.56 6.77 53.97
C ARG A 9 25.66 7.22 54.94
N GLU A 10 26.59 8.04 54.50
CA GLU A 10 27.66 8.61 55.34
C GLU A 10 27.14 9.72 56.28
N VAL A 11 26.18 10.52 55.85
CA VAL A 11 25.66 11.66 56.65
C VAL A 11 24.54 11.25 57.61
N PHE A 12 23.67 10.32 57.20
CA PHE A 12 22.46 9.94 57.98
C PHE A 12 22.48 8.49 58.44
N GLY A 13 23.67 7.89 58.61
CA GLY A 13 23.83 6.55 59.16
C GLY A 13 22.88 6.31 60.35
N GLU A 14 22.24 5.14 60.37
CA GLU A 14 21.07 4.75 61.17
C GLU A 14 21.11 5.21 62.65
N LEU A 15 20.85 6.49 62.88
CA LEU A 15 20.80 7.09 64.20
C LEU A 15 19.33 7.20 64.59
N LYS A 16 18.84 6.14 65.23
CA LYS A 16 17.63 6.25 66.06
C LYS A 16 17.94 7.23 67.20
N LEU A 17 17.41 8.44 67.09
CA LEU A 17 17.44 9.42 68.18
C LEU A 17 16.83 8.79 69.43
N THR A 18 17.63 8.66 70.48
CA THR A 18 17.16 8.22 71.80
C THR A 18 16.15 9.24 72.35
N GLU A 19 15.18 8.76 73.12
CA GLU A 19 14.12 9.61 73.70
C GLU A 19 14.68 10.74 74.57
N GLU A 20 15.85 10.56 75.18
CA GLU A 20 16.56 11.60 75.94
C GLU A 20 16.96 12.79 75.05
N ARG A 21 17.43 12.53 73.82
CA ARG A 21 17.88 13.57 72.90
C ARG A 21 16.71 14.34 72.27
N LYS A 22 15.55 13.69 72.10
CA LYS A 22 14.30 14.37 71.73
C LYS A 22 13.82 15.31 72.83
N LYS A 23 13.95 14.89 74.09
CA LYS A 23 13.57 15.71 75.26
C LYS A 23 14.46 16.94 75.41
N GLU A 24 15.77 16.81 75.19
CA GLU A 24 16.70 17.94 75.19
C GLU A 24 16.41 18.95 74.07
N VAL A 25 16.09 18.48 72.86
CA VAL A 25 15.74 19.37 71.73
C VAL A 25 14.43 20.10 71.98
N LEU A 26 13.41 19.42 72.51
CA LEU A 26 12.13 20.05 72.85
C LEU A 26 12.27 21.10 73.97
N GLN A 27 13.09 20.82 75.00
CA GLN A 27 13.38 21.81 76.04
C GLN A 27 14.20 23.00 75.53
N ALA A 28 15.10 22.80 74.57
CA ALA A 28 15.83 23.88 73.92
C ALA A 28 14.92 24.78 73.07
N VAL A 29 13.86 24.22 72.48
CA VAL A 29 12.85 24.96 71.72
C VAL A 29 11.89 25.74 72.63
N GLU A 30 11.49 25.19 73.78
CA GLU A 30 10.63 25.90 74.73
C GLU A 30 11.34 27.07 75.44
N LYS A 31 12.65 26.99 75.65
CA LYS A 31 13.41 28.01 76.41
C LYS A 31 13.80 29.27 75.63
N LYS A 32 13.46 29.36 74.33
CA LYS A 32 13.71 30.54 73.47
C LYS A 32 12.43 31.09 72.83
N ARG A 33 11.41 31.35 73.65
CA ARG A 33 10.22 32.09 73.21
C ARG A 33 10.45 33.61 73.27
N ASN A 34 11.29 34.13 72.37
CA ASN A 34 11.37 35.57 72.07
C ASN A 34 10.31 35.94 71.02
N SER A 35 9.57 37.01 71.29
CA SER A 35 8.25 37.35 70.76
C SER A 35 8.16 37.86 69.31
N TRP A 36 9.13 37.56 68.45
CA TRP A 36 9.18 38.10 67.06
C TRP A 36 9.11 37.04 65.94
N VAL A 37 9.09 35.75 66.28
CA VAL A 37 9.02 34.65 65.31
C VAL A 37 7.65 34.50 64.61
N PRO A 38 6.48 34.78 65.22
CA PRO A 38 5.20 34.59 64.53
C PRO A 38 5.03 35.50 63.31
N ALA A 39 5.53 36.74 63.35
CA ALA A 39 5.37 37.69 62.25
C ALA A 39 6.26 37.35 61.04
N GLY A 40 7.51 36.92 61.28
CA GLY A 40 8.44 36.53 60.22
C GLY A 40 8.07 35.21 59.54
N VAL A 41 7.61 34.22 60.32
CA VAL A 41 7.18 32.92 59.78
C VAL A 41 5.87 33.05 59.01
N VAL A 42 4.93 33.86 59.49
CA VAL A 42 3.70 34.17 58.73
C VAL A 42 4.04 34.96 57.47
N ALA A 43 4.92 35.96 57.50
CA ALA A 43 5.32 36.69 56.30
C ALA A 43 6.01 35.79 55.25
N VAL A 44 6.91 34.90 55.67
CA VAL A 44 7.60 33.96 54.76
C VAL A 44 6.63 32.89 54.22
N LEU A 45 5.72 32.37 55.05
CA LEU A 45 4.67 31.44 54.58
C LEU A 45 3.65 32.13 53.68
N SER A 46 3.29 33.38 53.93
CA SER A 46 2.41 34.17 53.06
C SER A 46 3.08 34.50 51.74
N VAL A 47 4.38 34.83 51.74
CA VAL A 47 5.16 35.03 50.50
C VAL A 47 5.34 33.72 49.74
N LEU A 48 5.62 32.60 50.42
CA LEU A 48 5.69 31.28 49.76
C LEU A 48 4.32 30.83 49.25
N CYS A 49 3.23 31.01 50.00
CA CYS A 49 1.87 30.77 49.50
C CYS A 49 1.53 31.68 48.32
N LEU A 50 1.88 32.97 48.35
CA LEU A 50 1.76 33.86 47.19
C LEU A 50 2.63 33.40 46.04
N PHE A 51 3.83 32.87 46.28
CA PHE A 51 4.72 32.34 45.23
C PHE A 51 4.20 31.03 44.64
N PHE A 52 3.57 30.16 45.44
CA PHE A 52 2.92 28.92 45.01
C PHE A 52 1.57 29.17 44.36
N ILE A 53 0.82 30.20 44.78
CA ILE A 53 -0.41 30.64 44.11
C ILE A 53 -0.02 31.35 42.81
N MET A 54 0.94 32.28 42.79
CA MET A 54 1.36 32.97 41.56
C MET A 54 2.09 32.05 40.56
N ASN A 55 2.81 31.02 41.00
CA ASN A 55 3.39 30.02 40.08
C ASN A 55 2.47 28.83 39.80
N GLY A 56 1.54 28.50 40.71
CA GLY A 56 0.51 27.48 40.52
C GLY A 56 -0.66 27.96 39.65
N PHE A 57 -0.88 29.28 39.57
CA PHE A 57 -1.77 29.97 38.65
C PHE A 57 -0.99 30.67 37.52
N ARG A 58 0.16 30.12 37.08
CA ARG A 58 0.57 30.33 35.69
C ARG A 58 -0.40 29.51 34.83
N SER A 59 -1.55 30.09 34.53
CA SER A 59 -2.34 29.61 33.40
C SER A 59 -1.39 29.61 32.19
N ASP A 60 -1.30 28.48 31.50
CA ASP A 60 -0.68 28.43 30.18
C ASP A 60 -1.56 29.26 29.24
N GLU A 61 -1.44 30.60 29.33
CA GLU A 61 -2.10 31.56 28.46
C GLU A 61 -1.75 31.18 27.02
N GLY A 62 -2.74 30.65 26.29
CA GLY A 62 -2.57 30.14 24.93
C GLY A 62 -2.84 28.64 24.75
N TYR A 63 -2.75 27.82 25.80
CA TYR A 63 -3.13 26.39 25.76
C TYR A 63 -4.64 26.23 25.94
N SER A 64 -5.38 26.44 24.86
CA SER A 64 -6.83 26.30 24.82
C SER A 64 -7.28 25.93 23.40
N GLN A 65 -8.50 25.39 23.27
CA GLN A 65 -9.08 25.13 21.95
C GLN A 65 -9.13 26.40 21.10
N ALA A 66 -9.52 27.53 21.68
CA ALA A 66 -9.54 28.83 20.98
C ALA A 66 -8.14 29.25 20.50
N GLY A 67 -7.11 29.03 21.32
CA GLY A 67 -5.71 29.30 20.96
C GLY A 67 -5.22 28.39 19.83
N ALA A 68 -5.53 27.10 19.87
CA ALA A 68 -5.18 26.15 18.82
C ALA A 68 -5.87 26.50 17.49
N ILE A 69 -7.17 26.80 17.53
CA ILE A 69 -7.96 27.25 16.36
C ILE A 69 -7.37 28.53 15.76
N ALA A 70 -7.06 29.52 16.59
CA ALA A 70 -6.50 30.80 16.13
C ALA A 70 -5.15 30.59 15.43
N ALA A 71 -4.25 29.80 16.05
CA ALA A 71 -2.97 29.46 15.45
C ALA A 71 -3.15 28.73 14.11
N TYR A 72 -4.04 27.73 14.05
CA TYR A 72 -4.27 26.97 12.81
C TYR A 72 -4.85 27.82 11.68
N LYS A 73 -5.82 28.70 11.97
CA LYS A 73 -6.34 29.64 10.97
C LYS A 73 -5.26 30.59 10.45
N GLN A 74 -4.37 31.06 11.33
CA GLN A 74 -3.24 31.88 10.94
C GLN A 74 -2.28 31.12 10.01
N PHE A 75 -1.94 29.88 10.35
CA PHE A 75 -1.11 29.02 9.49
C PHE A 75 -1.69 28.82 8.09
N LEU A 76 -3.00 28.58 7.99
CA LEU A 76 -3.67 28.42 6.69
C LEU A 76 -3.65 29.71 5.85
N GLN A 77 -3.75 30.88 6.50
CA GLN A 77 -3.62 32.18 5.83
C GLN A 77 -2.20 32.41 5.31
N GLU A 78 -1.18 31.98 6.06
CA GLU A 78 0.23 32.22 5.74
C GLU A 78 0.78 31.23 4.69
N GLU A 79 0.44 29.94 4.76
CA GLU A 79 1.09 28.90 3.95
C GLU A 79 0.22 28.25 2.86
N GLN A 80 -1.11 28.28 2.97
CA GLN A 80 -2.01 27.45 2.14
C GLN A 80 -2.94 28.25 1.20
N SER A 81 -2.59 29.51 0.88
CA SER A 81 -3.26 30.31 -0.18
C SER A 81 -4.79 30.43 -0.04
N ASN A 82 -5.29 30.94 1.09
CA ASN A 82 -6.72 31.22 1.34
C ASN A 82 -7.67 30.01 1.21
N MET A 83 -7.21 28.78 1.46
CA MET A 83 -8.15 27.65 1.59
C MET A 83 -9.19 27.95 2.67
N GLN A 84 -10.46 27.98 2.29
CA GLN A 84 -11.56 28.04 3.25
C GLN A 84 -11.74 26.63 3.83
N VAL A 85 -11.29 26.46 5.06
CA VAL A 85 -11.53 25.23 5.81
C VAL A 85 -12.61 25.47 6.85
N ASP A 86 -13.43 24.46 7.06
CA ASP A 86 -14.39 24.42 8.15
C ASP A 86 -13.86 23.51 9.27
N ILE A 87 -13.65 24.06 10.46
CA ILE A 87 -13.10 23.30 11.60
C ILE A 87 -14.24 22.57 12.28
N ARG A 88 -14.21 21.24 12.23
CA ARG A 88 -15.29 20.36 12.74
C ARG A 88 -15.03 19.80 14.12
N HIS A 89 -13.76 19.57 14.48
CA HIS A 89 -13.41 19.04 15.80
C HIS A 89 -12.07 19.57 16.29
N VAL A 90 -11.94 19.75 17.61
CA VAL A 90 -10.68 20.10 18.27
C VAL A 90 -10.57 19.31 19.57
N GLU A 91 -9.58 18.41 19.65
CA GLU A 91 -9.29 17.62 20.83
C GLU A 91 -8.09 18.19 21.59
N LEU A 92 -8.25 18.44 22.89
CA LEU A 92 -7.23 19.05 23.76
C LEU A 92 -7.38 18.56 25.23
N PRO A 93 -6.38 17.92 25.84
CA PRO A 93 -5.23 17.27 25.18
C PRO A 93 -5.69 16.11 24.30
N PHE A 94 -4.97 15.82 23.22
CA PHE A 94 -5.27 14.64 22.41
C PHE A 94 -4.69 13.37 23.07
N GLU A 95 -3.38 13.24 23.12
CA GLU A 95 -2.67 12.06 23.66
C GLU A 95 -1.55 12.47 24.65
N ARG A 96 -1.06 13.71 24.55
CA ARG A 96 -0.04 14.28 25.44
C ARG A 96 -0.58 15.50 26.14
N LYS A 97 -0.04 15.81 27.32
CA LYS A 97 -0.54 16.93 28.15
C LYS A 97 -0.61 18.28 27.42
N ASN A 98 0.26 18.50 26.43
CA ASN A 98 0.42 19.76 25.70
C ASN A 98 0.27 19.56 24.18
N ASP A 99 -0.68 18.77 23.72
CA ASP A 99 -0.94 18.57 22.30
C ASP A 99 -2.41 18.72 21.93
N ALA A 100 -2.65 18.94 20.65
CA ALA A 100 -3.98 19.06 20.08
C ALA A 100 -4.08 18.33 18.74
N ILE A 101 -5.28 17.88 18.45
CA ILE A 101 -5.70 17.52 17.10
C ILE A 101 -6.82 18.46 16.68
N ILE A 102 -6.71 18.97 15.45
CA ILE A 102 -7.80 19.69 14.77
C ILE A 102 -8.24 18.84 13.59
N VAL A 103 -9.53 18.62 13.45
CA VAL A 103 -10.13 18.04 12.25
C VAL A 103 -10.89 19.14 11.50
N SER A 104 -10.55 19.33 10.24
CA SER A 104 -11.19 20.31 9.36
C SER A 104 -11.68 19.67 8.06
N VAL A 105 -12.69 20.26 7.45
CA VAL A 105 -13.23 19.86 6.14
C VAL A 105 -12.92 20.95 5.13
N TYR A 106 -12.54 20.54 3.93
CA TYR A 106 -12.47 21.44 2.78
C TYR A 106 -13.34 20.91 1.64
N ASP A 107 -14.00 21.83 0.94
CA ASP A 107 -14.83 21.49 -0.21
C ASP A 107 -13.96 21.35 -1.46
N GLN A 108 -14.00 20.18 -2.09
CA GLN A 108 -13.34 19.88 -3.35
C GLN A 108 -14.39 19.57 -4.42
N GLY A 109 -14.95 20.62 -5.02
CA GLY A 109 -16.03 20.50 -6.00
C GLY A 109 -17.31 19.93 -5.35
N ASP A 110 -17.71 18.73 -5.75
CA ASP A 110 -18.91 18.03 -5.22
C ASP A 110 -18.59 17.07 -4.05
N SER A 111 -17.36 17.08 -3.54
CA SER A 111 -16.90 16.21 -2.46
C SER A 111 -16.38 16.99 -1.26
N GLU A 112 -16.58 16.44 -0.06
CA GLU A 112 -16.04 16.96 1.21
C GLU A 112 -14.84 16.10 1.61
N VAL A 113 -13.69 16.71 1.89
CA VAL A 113 -12.50 15.96 2.32
C VAL A 113 -12.11 16.35 3.74
N TYR A 114 -11.91 15.35 4.59
CA TYR A 114 -11.58 15.50 6.01
C TYR A 114 -10.06 15.49 6.21
N TYR A 115 -9.55 16.49 6.93
CA TYR A 115 -8.12 16.69 7.23
C TYR A 115 -7.92 16.68 8.72
N PHE A 116 -6.78 16.14 9.16
CA PHE A 116 -6.30 16.37 10.51
C PHE A 116 -5.05 17.25 10.51
N GLN A 117 -4.89 18.01 11.59
CA GLN A 117 -3.68 18.72 11.94
C GLN A 117 -3.32 18.40 13.38
N TYR A 118 -2.16 17.78 13.58
CA TYR A 118 -1.54 17.60 14.89
C TYR A 118 -0.70 18.80 15.26
N MET A 119 -0.87 19.28 16.49
CA MET A 119 -0.21 20.48 17.00
C MET A 119 0.34 20.22 18.40
N THR A 120 1.48 20.82 18.72
CA THR A 120 2.08 20.76 20.06
C THR A 120 2.22 22.17 20.63
N PHE A 121 2.01 22.31 21.93
CA PHE A 121 2.16 23.58 22.64
C PHE A 121 3.42 23.57 23.49
N LYS A 122 4.37 24.43 23.13
CA LYS A 122 5.65 24.58 23.84
C LYS A 122 6.06 26.04 23.86
N ASP A 123 6.65 26.47 24.97
CA ASP A 123 7.16 27.84 25.14
C ASP A 123 6.11 28.91 24.82
N LYS A 124 4.86 28.64 25.25
CA LYS A 124 3.66 29.47 25.02
C LYS A 124 3.26 29.65 23.55
N LYS A 125 3.71 28.76 22.65
CA LYS A 125 3.40 28.80 21.23
C LYS A 125 2.90 27.45 20.74
N TRP A 126 1.95 27.51 19.82
CA TRP A 126 1.53 26.37 19.03
C TRP A 126 2.54 26.14 17.90
N SER A 127 3.02 24.91 17.78
CA SER A 127 3.83 24.45 16.68
C SER A 127 3.10 23.37 15.89
N PHE A 128 3.16 23.49 14.57
CA PHE A 128 2.54 22.56 13.63
C PHE A 128 3.40 21.31 13.47
N GLY A 129 2.79 20.17 13.82
CA GLY A 129 3.41 18.86 13.71
C GLY A 129 3.17 18.28 12.33
N LEU A 130 2.22 17.35 12.29
CA LEU A 130 1.87 16.50 11.15
C LEU A 130 0.45 16.83 10.67
N SER A 131 0.18 16.68 9.38
CA SER A 131 -1.13 16.91 8.79
C SER A 131 -1.38 15.92 7.65
N GLY A 132 -2.61 15.45 7.50
CA GLY A 132 -2.96 14.47 6.47
C GLY A 132 -4.45 14.41 6.18
N VAL A 133 -4.78 13.63 5.14
CA VAL A 133 -6.17 13.32 4.75
C VAL A 133 -6.66 12.13 5.58
N ILE A 134 -7.85 12.26 6.18
CA ILE A 134 -8.54 11.19 6.91
C ILE A 134 -9.43 10.39 5.94
N GLY A 135 -10.08 11.07 5.01
CA GLY A 135 -11.02 10.47 4.08
C GLY A 135 -11.74 11.51 3.21
N GLN A 136 -12.40 11.02 2.17
CA GLN A 136 -13.20 11.82 1.25
C GLN A 136 -14.62 11.27 1.22
N LYS A 137 -15.59 12.16 1.43
CA LYS A 137 -16.99 11.85 1.21
C LYS A 137 -17.27 11.86 -0.30
N PRO A 138 -17.81 10.77 -0.86
CA PRO A 138 -18.13 10.72 -2.29
C PRO A 138 -19.17 11.78 -2.66
N SER A 139 -19.13 12.24 -3.91
CA SER A 139 -20.17 13.14 -4.42
C SER A 139 -21.55 12.45 -4.39
N LYS A 140 -22.62 13.23 -4.18
CA LYS A 140 -24.00 12.71 -4.20
C LYS A 140 -24.38 12.03 -5.53
N THR A 141 -23.62 12.27 -6.59
CA THR A 141 -23.83 11.75 -7.95
C THR A 141 -23.11 10.43 -8.21
N GLU A 142 -22.14 10.05 -7.38
CA GLU A 142 -21.44 8.77 -7.49
C GLU A 142 -22.05 7.76 -6.52
N LEU A 143 -23.06 7.05 -7.00
CA LEU A 143 -23.57 5.84 -6.35
C LEU A 143 -22.45 4.79 -6.28
N GLY A 144 -21.81 4.63 -5.12
CA GLY A 144 -21.26 3.33 -4.73
C GLY A 144 -19.78 3.25 -4.36
N TYR A 145 -18.99 4.33 -4.35
CA TYR A 145 -17.63 4.25 -3.80
C TYR A 145 -17.64 4.58 -2.31
N SER A 146 -17.80 3.53 -1.49
CA SER A 146 -17.62 3.61 -0.05
C SER A 146 -16.24 4.16 0.32
N SER A 147 -16.20 4.86 1.45
CA SER A 147 -15.01 5.37 2.12
C SER A 147 -13.76 4.53 1.84
N TRP A 148 -12.87 5.04 0.99
CA TRP A 148 -11.51 4.52 0.93
C TRP A 148 -10.93 4.80 2.31
N THR A 149 -10.64 3.73 3.07
CA THR A 149 -9.87 3.80 4.32
C THR A 149 -8.44 4.18 3.95
N TYR A 150 -8.22 5.41 3.52
CA TYR A 150 -6.89 6.00 3.50
C TYR A 150 -6.58 6.27 4.96
N TYR A 151 -5.72 5.45 5.55
CA TYR A 151 -4.94 5.97 6.65
C TYR A 151 -3.60 6.37 6.05
N ASP A 152 -3.33 7.66 6.09
CA ASP A 152 -2.00 8.19 5.83
C ASP A 152 -1.22 8.12 7.15
N TYR A 153 0.09 7.89 7.06
CA TYR A 153 0.96 8.06 8.20
C TYR A 153 2.00 9.10 7.86
N HIS A 154 2.18 10.05 8.77
CA HIS A 154 3.24 11.02 8.65
C HIS A 154 4.24 10.78 9.76
N GLU A 155 5.51 10.81 9.41
CA GLU A 155 6.61 10.67 10.35
C GLU A 155 7.34 12.01 10.47
N LYS A 156 7.41 12.56 11.68
CA LYS A 156 8.23 13.76 11.96
C LYS A 156 8.74 13.68 13.38
N ASN A 157 10.07 13.70 13.53
CA ASN A 157 10.76 13.60 14.82
C ASN A 157 10.41 12.33 15.63
N GLY A 158 10.13 11.21 14.97
CA GLY A 158 9.81 9.92 15.61
C GLY A 158 8.35 9.75 16.04
N ASP A 159 7.48 10.72 15.77
CA ASP A 159 6.04 10.59 15.96
C ASP A 159 5.38 10.10 14.67
N VAL A 160 4.55 9.06 14.78
CA VAL A 160 3.72 8.53 13.68
C VAL A 160 2.25 8.68 14.04
N ILE A 161 1.46 9.25 13.14
CA ILE A 161 -0.01 9.37 13.33
C ILE A 161 -0.72 8.50 12.32
N PHE A 162 -1.66 7.69 12.79
CA PHE A 162 -2.64 6.98 11.97
C PHE A 162 -4.00 7.65 12.11
N ALA A 163 -4.72 7.83 11.01
CA ALA A 163 -6.07 8.41 11.02
C ALA A 163 -6.97 7.71 10.01
N GLY A 164 -8.28 7.64 10.28
CA GLY A 164 -9.22 7.09 9.30
C GLY A 164 -10.68 7.21 9.73
N VAL A 165 -11.56 6.66 8.90
CA VAL A 165 -12.99 6.53 9.18
C VAL A 165 -13.27 5.09 9.62
N LEU A 166 -14.03 4.92 10.70
CA LEU A 166 -14.50 3.63 11.19
C LEU A 166 -15.73 3.20 10.39
N LYS A 167 -15.64 2.08 9.67
CA LYS A 167 -16.78 1.51 8.94
C LYS A 167 -17.88 1.08 9.90
N ASP A 168 -19.14 1.20 9.47
CA ASP A 168 -20.36 0.92 10.27
C ASP A 168 -20.41 -0.48 10.89
N ASP A 169 -19.61 -1.42 10.40
CA ASP A 169 -19.65 -2.82 10.79
C ASP A 169 -18.55 -3.23 11.79
N ALA A 170 -17.67 -2.31 12.21
CA ALA A 170 -16.65 -2.56 13.22
C ALA A 170 -16.99 -1.87 14.55
N ASP A 171 -16.80 -2.57 15.67
CA ASP A 171 -17.08 -2.04 17.01
C ASP A 171 -16.02 -1.02 17.43
N LYS A 172 -14.75 -1.31 17.13
CA LYS A 172 -13.58 -0.58 17.64
C LYS A 172 -12.38 -0.64 16.68
N MET A 173 -11.47 0.32 16.84
CA MET A 173 -10.13 0.33 16.25
C MET A 173 -9.05 0.18 17.32
N VAL A 174 -8.00 -0.58 17.01
CA VAL A 174 -6.83 -0.76 17.86
C VAL A 174 -5.57 -0.44 17.06
N VAL A 175 -4.70 0.42 17.56
CA VAL A 175 -3.37 0.70 17.00
C VAL A 175 -2.31 0.14 17.95
N GLY A 176 -1.56 -0.86 17.48
CA GLY A 176 -0.69 -1.70 18.28
C GLY A 176 -1.51 -2.49 19.30
N GLU A 177 -1.34 -2.10 20.56
CA GLU A 177 -2.07 -2.66 21.72
C GLU A 177 -3.12 -1.69 22.28
N LYS A 178 -3.24 -0.48 21.73
CA LYS A 178 -4.09 0.58 22.29
C LYS A 178 -5.38 0.73 21.51
N GLU A 179 -6.52 0.69 22.22
CA GLU A 179 -7.81 1.11 21.67
C GLU A 179 -7.74 2.60 21.32
N VAL A 180 -8.16 2.92 20.10
CA VAL A 180 -8.05 4.28 19.55
C VAL A 180 -9.23 5.13 20.00
N LYS A 181 -8.98 6.40 20.31
CA LYS A 181 -10.05 7.37 20.51
C LYS A 181 -10.79 7.62 19.19
N THR A 182 -12.12 7.51 19.24
CA THR A 182 -12.99 7.85 18.12
C THR A 182 -13.80 9.08 18.45
N PHE A 183 -14.11 9.88 17.43
CA PHE A 183 -14.94 11.07 17.52
C PHE A 183 -15.94 11.04 16.37
N THR A 184 -17.20 11.35 16.68
CA THR A 184 -18.24 11.46 15.66
C THR A 184 -18.24 12.87 15.10
N ILE A 185 -18.05 12.99 13.79
CA ILE A 185 -18.17 14.25 13.05
C ILE A 185 -19.28 14.04 12.02
N ASP A 186 -20.35 14.82 12.15
CA ASP A 186 -21.59 14.65 11.39
C ASP A 186 -22.20 13.24 11.56
N TRP A 187 -22.03 12.36 10.56
CA TRP A 187 -22.52 10.98 10.55
C TRP A 187 -21.38 9.95 10.53
N GLU A 188 -20.13 10.40 10.50
CA GLU A 188 -18.95 9.54 10.39
C GLU A 188 -18.25 9.41 11.74
N LYS A 189 -17.80 8.20 12.08
CA LYS A 189 -16.91 7.96 13.22
C LYS A 189 -15.47 8.03 12.75
N ILE A 190 -14.79 9.12 13.07
CA ILE A 190 -13.37 9.30 12.75
C ILE A 190 -12.53 8.79 13.92
N TRP A 191 -11.39 8.18 13.62
CA TRP A 191 -10.41 7.72 14.60
C TRP A 191 -9.03 8.27 14.24
N ILE A 192 -8.26 8.67 15.26
CA ILE A 192 -6.87 9.11 15.09
C ILE A 192 -6.04 8.57 16.25
N ALA A 193 -4.82 8.12 15.99
CA ALA A 193 -3.91 7.55 16.99
C ALA A 193 -2.46 8.00 16.77
N LEU A 194 -1.73 8.22 17.86
CA LEU A 194 -0.27 8.25 17.84
C LEU A 194 0.31 6.85 18.00
N ALA A 195 1.32 6.54 17.20
CA ALA A 195 2.04 5.29 17.19
C ALA A 195 3.55 5.50 17.30
N PRO A 196 4.28 4.52 17.86
CA PRO A 196 5.73 4.58 17.96
C PRO A 196 6.46 4.38 16.62
N SER A 197 5.81 3.79 15.61
CA SER A 197 6.39 3.56 14.29
C SER A 197 5.34 3.39 13.20
N SER A 198 5.74 3.56 11.95
CA SER A 198 4.91 3.31 10.76
C SER A 198 4.58 1.82 10.55
N GLY A 199 5.34 0.93 11.18
CA GLY A 199 5.04 -0.51 11.27
C GLY A 199 4.09 -0.88 12.42
N THR A 200 3.55 0.08 13.17
CA THR A 200 2.62 -0.26 14.26
C THR A 200 1.32 -0.82 13.68
N PRO A 201 0.93 -2.06 14.00
CA PRO A 201 -0.21 -2.72 13.38
C PRO A 201 -1.53 -2.05 13.74
N VAL A 202 -2.44 -1.88 12.78
CA VAL A 202 -3.80 -1.38 13.03
C VAL A 202 -4.77 -2.54 12.89
N TYR A 203 -5.78 -2.62 13.75
CA TYR A 203 -6.78 -3.66 13.75
C TYR A 203 -8.20 -3.09 13.89
N THR A 204 -9.14 -3.72 13.20
CA THR A 204 -10.57 -3.60 13.49
C THR A 204 -10.97 -4.70 14.46
N VAL A 205 -11.88 -4.41 15.39
CA VAL A 205 -12.49 -5.41 16.26
C VAL A 205 -13.98 -5.44 16.00
N LYS A 206 -14.51 -6.63 15.73
CA LYS A 206 -15.94 -6.89 15.53
C LYS A 206 -16.33 -8.15 16.26
N ASP A 207 -17.34 -8.09 17.12
CA ASP A 207 -17.81 -9.23 17.91
C ASP A 207 -16.69 -9.91 18.72
N GLY A 208 -15.71 -9.12 19.18
CA GLY A 208 -14.52 -9.59 19.90
C GLY A 208 -13.44 -10.24 19.02
N VAL A 209 -13.67 -10.37 17.71
CA VAL A 209 -12.67 -10.85 16.75
C VAL A 209 -11.83 -9.67 16.28
N LYS A 210 -10.52 -9.75 16.53
CA LYS A 210 -9.52 -8.78 16.07
C LYS A 210 -9.06 -9.19 14.67
N LYS A 211 -9.14 -8.27 13.71
CA LYS A 211 -8.66 -8.46 12.33
C LYS A 211 -7.71 -7.33 11.97
N ARG A 212 -6.54 -7.63 11.41
CA ARG A 212 -5.60 -6.58 11.01
C ARG A 212 -6.21 -5.74 9.90
N THR A 213 -6.27 -4.43 10.12
CA THR A 213 -6.62 -3.45 9.09
C THR A 213 -5.46 -3.33 8.14
N GLU A 214 -5.80 -3.15 6.88
CA GLU A 214 -4.90 -3.34 5.77
C GLU A 214 -3.82 -2.23 5.64
N GLN A 215 -2.69 -2.51 6.32
CA GLN A 215 -1.27 -2.09 6.24
C GLN A 215 -0.60 -1.52 5.00
N TYR A 216 -1.22 -0.87 4.03
CA TYR A 216 -0.62 -0.79 2.70
C TYR A 216 0.33 0.38 2.42
N ARG A 217 1.62 0.05 2.24
CA ARG A 217 2.48 0.79 1.32
C ARG A 217 2.13 0.31 -0.09
N ARG A 218 1.64 1.18 -0.99
CA ARG A 218 1.51 0.86 -2.42
C ARG A 218 2.90 0.52 -2.97
N THR A 219 3.24 -0.76 -2.98
CA THR A 219 4.31 -1.31 -3.79
C THR A 219 3.73 -1.48 -5.19
N GLY A 220 4.31 -0.80 -6.17
CA GLY A 220 3.85 -0.83 -7.57
C GLY A 220 4.10 -2.19 -8.21
N PHE A 221 3.36 -3.21 -7.80
CA PHE A 221 3.39 -4.52 -8.43
C PHE A 221 2.75 -4.42 -9.80
N THR A 222 3.53 -4.67 -10.84
CA THR A 222 2.98 -5.11 -12.10
C THR A 222 2.66 -6.59 -11.96
N SER A 223 1.38 -6.95 -11.92
CA SER A 223 0.94 -8.35 -11.80
C SER A 223 1.23 -9.17 -13.04
N GLU A 224 1.40 -8.51 -14.19
CA GLU A 224 1.64 -9.16 -15.48
C GLU A 224 3.12 -9.00 -15.86
N PRO A 225 3.87 -10.10 -16.04
CA PRO A 225 5.21 -10.06 -16.61
C PRO A 225 5.17 -9.41 -17.99
N PRO A 226 6.13 -8.53 -18.30
CA PRO A 226 6.14 -7.89 -19.61
C PRO A 226 6.46 -8.92 -20.70
N ILE A 227 6.20 -8.56 -21.95
CA ILE A 227 6.50 -9.42 -23.11
C ILE A 227 7.89 -9.04 -23.63
N ILE A 228 8.73 -10.05 -23.83
CA ILE A 228 10.08 -9.93 -24.37
C ILE A 228 10.04 -10.36 -25.84
N SER A 229 10.23 -9.39 -26.74
CA SER A 229 10.17 -9.62 -28.19
C SER A 229 11.43 -10.26 -28.76
N ASP A 230 12.58 -9.99 -28.15
CA ASP A 230 13.89 -10.44 -28.64
C ASP A 230 14.75 -10.88 -27.45
N LEU A 231 15.32 -12.08 -27.54
CA LEU A 231 16.34 -12.52 -26.60
C LEU A 231 17.65 -11.79 -26.92
N VAL A 232 18.29 -11.22 -25.90
CA VAL A 232 19.53 -10.45 -26.03
C VAL A 232 20.60 -11.14 -25.19
N GLY A 233 21.82 -11.23 -25.71
CA GLY A 233 22.94 -11.85 -24.99
C GLY A 233 22.65 -13.32 -24.68
N ASP A 234 22.85 -13.69 -23.42
CA ASP A 234 22.69 -15.05 -22.90
C ASP A 234 21.29 -15.33 -22.33
N ASN A 235 20.32 -14.46 -22.62
CA ASN A 235 18.92 -14.68 -22.24
C ASN A 235 18.39 -15.98 -22.86
N TYR A 236 17.63 -16.75 -22.09
CA TYR A 236 17.01 -17.99 -22.56
C TYR A 236 15.56 -18.11 -22.09
N ALA A 237 14.74 -18.82 -22.87
CA ALA A 237 13.35 -19.09 -22.54
C ALA A 237 13.21 -20.48 -21.90
N ILE A 238 12.31 -20.63 -20.91
CA ILE A 238 11.96 -21.92 -20.32
C ILE A 238 10.46 -22.11 -20.24
N SER A 239 9.99 -23.34 -20.46
CA SER A 239 8.60 -23.68 -20.21
C SER A 239 8.38 -23.97 -18.74
N TYR A 240 7.76 -23.03 -18.03
CA TYR A 240 7.42 -23.16 -16.62
C TYR A 240 6.04 -23.80 -16.48
N LYS A 241 5.89 -24.72 -15.52
CA LYS A 241 4.66 -25.54 -15.35
C LYS A 241 4.12 -25.56 -13.92
N LYS A 242 4.81 -24.96 -12.95
CA LYS A 242 4.32 -24.88 -11.57
C LYS A 242 3.43 -23.65 -11.41
N ASP A 243 2.54 -23.71 -10.44
CA ASP A 243 1.52 -22.68 -10.18
C ASP A 243 1.98 -21.61 -9.16
N THR A 244 3.25 -21.61 -8.77
CA THR A 244 3.79 -20.73 -7.70
C THR A 244 3.52 -19.25 -7.95
N MET A 245 3.38 -18.84 -9.20
CA MET A 245 3.17 -17.45 -9.58
C MET A 245 1.76 -17.17 -10.14
N HIS A 246 0.82 -18.12 -10.01
CA HIS A 246 -0.55 -17.98 -10.49
C HIS A 246 -1.37 -17.07 -9.57
N VAL A 247 -1.76 -15.90 -10.06
CA VAL A 247 -2.47 -14.88 -9.25
C VAL A 247 -3.95 -14.82 -9.63
N TYR A 248 -4.21 -14.67 -10.93
CA TYR A 248 -5.54 -14.64 -11.54
C TYR A 248 -5.68 -15.73 -12.61
N GLY A 249 -4.79 -16.70 -12.71
CA GLY A 249 -4.92 -17.76 -13.71
C GLY A 249 -3.61 -18.49 -13.92
N GLU A 250 -3.26 -18.68 -15.19
CA GLU A 250 -2.09 -19.45 -15.60
C GLU A 250 -0.99 -18.52 -16.15
N GLU A 251 -0.86 -17.31 -15.60
CA GLU A 251 -0.05 -16.24 -16.21
C GLU A 251 1.35 -16.75 -16.55
N TYR A 252 2.02 -17.36 -15.58
CA TYR A 252 3.41 -17.81 -15.69
C TYR A 252 3.61 -19.17 -16.38
N THR A 253 2.53 -19.86 -16.75
CA THR A 253 2.60 -21.19 -17.38
C THR A 253 2.01 -21.22 -18.79
N GLN A 254 1.32 -20.14 -19.19
CA GLN A 254 0.75 -19.96 -20.53
C GLN A 254 1.82 -19.82 -21.62
N PHE A 255 2.91 -19.13 -21.31
CA PHE A 255 4.02 -18.90 -22.25
C PHE A 255 5.35 -19.27 -21.60
N ASP A 256 6.35 -19.53 -22.44
CA ASP A 256 7.70 -19.68 -21.94
C ASP A 256 8.16 -18.35 -21.33
N ILE A 257 8.83 -18.43 -20.17
CA ILE A 257 9.36 -17.26 -19.48
C ILE A 257 10.81 -17.02 -19.88
N VAL A 258 11.17 -15.77 -20.10
CA VAL A 258 12.54 -15.35 -20.42
C VAL A 258 13.32 -15.08 -19.16
N ILE A 259 14.49 -15.70 -19.06
CA ILE A 259 15.43 -15.57 -17.96
C ILE A 259 16.68 -14.85 -18.46
N ASP A 260 17.12 -13.87 -17.70
CA ASP A 260 18.46 -13.29 -17.80
C ASP A 260 19.32 -13.85 -16.66
N PRO A 261 20.25 -14.78 -16.94
CA PRO A 261 21.10 -15.38 -15.91
C PRO A 261 22.14 -14.40 -15.35
N ASP A 262 22.54 -13.38 -16.11
CA ASP A 262 23.63 -12.48 -15.77
C ASP A 262 23.15 -11.13 -15.21
N TYR A 263 21.84 -10.91 -15.15
CA TYR A 263 21.23 -9.67 -14.66
C TYR A 263 21.84 -9.19 -13.33
N TYR A 264 22.02 -10.11 -12.39
CA TYR A 264 22.53 -9.81 -11.05
C TYR A 264 24.06 -9.79 -10.94
N ALA A 265 24.80 -10.02 -12.04
CA ALA A 265 26.24 -9.82 -12.07
C ALA A 265 26.61 -8.32 -11.98
N THR A 266 25.70 -7.44 -12.40
CA THR A 266 25.91 -5.98 -12.41
C THR A 266 24.82 -5.20 -11.69
N THR A 267 23.68 -5.83 -11.39
CA THR A 267 22.54 -5.20 -10.71
C THR A 267 22.33 -5.85 -9.35
N PRO A 268 22.13 -5.10 -8.25
CA PRO A 268 21.74 -5.69 -6.98
C PRO A 268 20.36 -6.35 -7.08
N LEU A 269 20.15 -7.41 -6.31
CA LEU A 269 18.82 -7.99 -6.08
C LEU A 269 17.91 -6.92 -5.48
N ASN A 270 16.72 -6.76 -6.05
CA ASN A 270 15.73 -5.80 -5.56
C ASN A 270 14.48 -6.50 -5.06
N THR A 271 13.80 -5.85 -4.12
CA THR A 271 12.42 -6.19 -3.80
C THR A 271 11.55 -6.12 -5.04
N THR A 272 10.51 -6.93 -5.06
CA THR A 272 9.52 -7.12 -6.13
C THR A 272 10.02 -7.81 -7.39
N ASP A 273 11.32 -8.03 -7.54
CA ASP A 273 11.85 -8.81 -8.65
C ASP A 273 11.31 -10.24 -8.64
N VAL A 274 10.94 -10.73 -9.82
CA VAL A 274 10.59 -12.14 -10.04
C VAL A 274 11.85 -12.85 -10.52
N VAL A 275 12.17 -13.96 -9.88
CA VAL A 275 13.43 -14.68 -10.09
C VAL A 275 13.20 -16.16 -10.29
N LEU A 276 14.07 -16.77 -11.09
CA LEU A 276 14.24 -18.21 -11.14
C LEU A 276 15.25 -18.60 -10.07
N ILE A 277 14.89 -19.56 -9.22
CA ILE A 277 15.74 -20.06 -8.13
C ILE A 277 15.95 -21.57 -8.27
N GLU A 278 17.01 -22.09 -7.66
CA GLU A 278 17.17 -23.51 -7.39
C GLU A 278 16.52 -23.85 -6.05
N GLY A 279 15.28 -24.34 -6.09
CA GLY A 279 14.51 -24.76 -4.92
C GLY A 279 14.83 -26.20 -4.47
N LYS A 280 14.14 -26.67 -3.42
CA LYS A 280 14.35 -28.03 -2.89
C LYS A 280 13.92 -29.13 -3.86
N GLU A 281 12.86 -28.87 -4.62
CA GLU A 281 12.29 -29.79 -5.61
C GLU A 281 12.67 -29.40 -7.04
N GLY A 282 13.81 -28.72 -7.19
CA GLY A 282 14.30 -28.18 -8.44
C GLY A 282 13.91 -26.73 -8.67
N ARG A 283 13.96 -26.32 -9.93
CA ARG A 283 13.81 -24.91 -10.31
C ARG A 283 12.40 -24.36 -10.07
N GLU A 284 12.34 -23.17 -9.50
CA GLU A 284 11.09 -22.50 -9.15
C GLU A 284 11.14 -21.01 -9.48
N VAL A 285 9.99 -20.44 -9.81
CA VAL A 285 9.82 -19.01 -10.01
C VAL A 285 9.13 -18.44 -8.79
N VAL A 286 9.73 -17.41 -8.20
CA VAL A 286 9.24 -16.77 -6.96
C VAL A 286 9.48 -15.26 -7.02
N ARG A 287 8.80 -14.52 -6.14
CA ARG A 287 9.02 -13.08 -5.96
C ARG A 287 9.89 -12.80 -4.75
N ILE A 288 10.83 -11.87 -4.89
CA ILE A 288 11.60 -11.32 -3.78
C ILE A 288 10.73 -10.30 -3.04
N LEU A 289 10.41 -10.53 -1.77
CA LEU A 289 9.67 -9.55 -0.96
C LEU A 289 10.59 -8.73 -0.06
N ALA A 290 11.75 -9.26 0.31
CA ALA A 290 12.78 -8.48 1.00
C ALA A 290 14.21 -8.88 0.66
N THR A 291 15.10 -7.90 0.76
CA THR A 291 16.55 -8.09 0.72
C THR A 291 17.17 -7.58 2.01
N TYR A 292 18.29 -8.16 2.43
CA TYR A 292 18.98 -7.79 3.68
C TYR A 292 19.28 -6.28 3.77
N ASP A 293 19.55 -5.66 2.62
CA ASP A 293 19.97 -4.27 2.49
C ASP A 293 18.83 -3.25 2.69
N MET A 294 17.59 -3.71 2.89
CA MET A 294 16.43 -2.84 3.15
C MET A 294 16.40 -2.19 4.54
N GLY A 295 17.12 -2.74 5.51
CA GLY A 295 17.05 -2.30 6.90
C GLY A 295 18.41 -1.91 7.46
N SER A 296 18.52 -0.72 8.05
CA SER A 296 19.75 -0.30 8.77
C SER A 296 20.07 -1.13 10.01
N HIS A 297 19.11 -1.93 10.48
CA HIS A 297 19.19 -2.75 11.70
C HIS A 297 18.82 -4.22 11.46
N GLY A 298 18.98 -4.69 10.22
CA GLY A 298 18.51 -6.02 9.81
C GLY A 298 17.08 -6.01 9.29
N VAL A 299 16.65 -7.18 8.81
CA VAL A 299 15.32 -7.39 8.25
C VAL A 299 14.67 -8.57 8.96
N SER A 300 13.54 -8.34 9.61
CA SER A 300 12.70 -9.39 10.20
C SER A 300 11.46 -9.59 9.36
N VAL A 301 11.05 -10.85 9.18
CA VAL A 301 9.88 -11.19 8.38
C VAL A 301 8.95 -12.10 9.19
N LYS A 302 7.66 -11.76 9.19
CA LYS A 302 6.59 -12.55 9.80
C LYS A 302 5.44 -12.71 8.82
N LYS A 303 4.76 -13.85 8.88
CA LYS A 303 3.45 -14.05 8.25
C LYS A 303 2.41 -14.06 9.36
N GLU A 304 1.49 -13.10 9.34
CA GLU A 304 0.36 -12.99 10.28
C GLU A 304 -0.92 -12.95 9.44
N GLU A 305 -1.84 -13.88 9.68
CA GLU A 305 -3.07 -14.00 8.89
C GLU A 305 -2.76 -14.04 7.38
N SER A 306 -3.29 -13.06 6.64
CA SER A 306 -3.13 -12.86 5.21
C SER A 306 -2.12 -11.75 4.90
N SER A 307 -1.00 -11.70 5.62
CA SER A 307 -0.05 -10.61 5.43
C SER A 307 1.37 -11.06 5.70
N ILE A 308 2.28 -10.66 4.79
CA ILE A 308 3.71 -10.66 5.08
C ILE A 308 4.06 -9.30 5.69
N ILE A 309 4.71 -9.37 6.84
CA ILE A 309 5.15 -8.23 7.63
C ILE A 309 6.67 -8.21 7.59
N ILE A 310 7.24 -7.09 7.14
CA ILE A 310 8.68 -6.90 7.02
C ILE A 310 9.06 -5.69 7.87
N ASN A 311 9.89 -5.89 8.90
CA ASN A 311 10.24 -4.86 9.89
C ASN A 311 8.99 -4.17 10.47
N ASP A 312 8.02 -4.98 10.90
CA ASP A 312 6.70 -4.59 11.40
C ASP A 312 5.76 -3.90 10.38
N ILE A 313 6.25 -3.58 9.18
CA ILE A 313 5.45 -2.97 8.11
C ILE A 313 4.79 -4.08 7.27
N GLY A 314 3.45 -4.06 7.20
CA GLY A 314 2.71 -4.92 6.27
C GLY A 314 2.98 -4.51 4.81
N ILE A 315 3.19 -5.48 3.92
CA ILE A 315 3.34 -5.21 2.49
C ILE A 315 1.99 -5.40 1.80
N LEU A 316 1.61 -4.46 0.92
CA LEU A 316 0.40 -4.57 0.10
C LEU A 316 0.47 -5.81 -0.77
N GLU A 317 -0.70 -6.39 -1.03
CA GLU A 317 -0.87 -7.58 -1.84
C GLU A 317 -1.27 -7.15 -3.27
N PRO A 318 -0.67 -7.67 -4.36
CA PRO A 318 -1.31 -7.66 -5.67
C PRO A 318 -2.77 -8.13 -5.57
N ASP A 319 -3.69 -7.52 -6.33
CA ASP A 319 -5.15 -7.71 -6.20
C ASP A 319 -5.65 -9.18 -6.31
N GLY A 320 -4.82 -10.16 -6.69
CA GLY A 320 -5.19 -11.58 -6.78
C GLY A 320 -4.86 -12.43 -5.56
N TRP A 321 -4.18 -11.88 -4.54
CA TRP A 321 -4.00 -12.56 -3.26
C TRP A 321 -5.32 -12.66 -2.46
N ALA A 322 -6.33 -11.86 -2.83
CA ALA A 322 -7.66 -11.87 -2.21
C ALA A 322 -8.39 -13.22 -2.29
N LYS A 323 -8.10 -14.10 -3.27
CA LYS A 323 -8.75 -15.42 -3.37
C LYS A 323 -8.31 -16.42 -2.31
N ALA A 324 -7.10 -16.25 -1.77
CA ALA A 324 -6.65 -17.13 -0.69
C ALA A 324 -7.48 -16.87 0.58
N LYS A 325 -7.93 -15.62 0.82
CA LYS A 325 -8.76 -15.21 1.97
C LYS A 325 -10.09 -15.98 2.09
N ASP A 326 -10.65 -16.47 0.97
CA ASP A 326 -11.91 -17.23 0.97
C ASP A 326 -11.72 -18.75 1.12
N GLN A 327 -10.48 -19.26 1.11
CA GLN A 327 -10.22 -20.69 1.23
C GLN A 327 -10.14 -21.13 2.71
N PRO A 328 -10.73 -22.28 3.09
CA PRO A 328 -10.75 -22.77 4.48
C PRO A 328 -9.36 -22.89 5.11
N ASP A 329 -8.37 -23.31 4.33
CA ASP A 329 -6.99 -23.56 4.81
C ASP A 329 -6.21 -22.28 5.11
N TYR A 330 -6.66 -21.15 4.55
CA TYR A 330 -6.05 -19.83 4.75
C TYR A 330 -6.52 -19.16 6.05
N LYS A 331 -7.61 -19.63 6.65
CA LYS A 331 -8.13 -19.15 7.95
C LYS A 331 -7.34 -19.63 9.16
N ASN A 332 -6.21 -20.32 8.94
CA ASN A 332 -5.31 -20.64 10.04
C ASN A 332 -4.58 -19.36 10.48
N ASN A 333 -5.05 -18.79 11.59
CA ASN A 333 -4.45 -17.64 12.30
C ASN A 333 -3.06 -17.93 12.89
N SER A 334 -2.26 -18.80 12.28
CA SER A 334 -0.92 -19.11 12.71
C SER A 334 0.03 -17.99 12.32
N ILE A 335 0.67 -17.37 13.31
CA ILE A 335 1.81 -16.49 13.08
C ILE A 335 3.01 -17.37 12.75
N ILE A 336 3.61 -17.17 11.58
CA ILE A 336 4.92 -17.75 11.23
C ILE A 336 5.96 -16.65 11.38
N ASP A 337 6.87 -16.82 12.33
CA ASP A 337 8.02 -15.93 12.49
C ASP A 337 9.23 -16.56 11.78
N TYR A 338 9.75 -15.89 10.74
CA TYR A 338 10.94 -16.35 10.02
C TYR A 338 12.24 -15.90 10.72
N GLY A 339 12.15 -15.04 11.75
CA GLY A 339 13.28 -14.49 12.48
C GLY A 339 13.96 -13.35 11.71
N GLU A 340 15.22 -13.08 12.04
CA GLU A 340 16.05 -12.08 11.34
C GLU A 340 16.75 -12.70 10.13
N MET A 341 16.66 -12.03 8.99
CA MET A 341 17.38 -12.34 7.76
C MET A 341 18.87 -12.11 7.96
N LYS A 342 19.70 -13.05 7.50
CA LYS A 342 21.15 -12.94 7.57
C LYS A 342 21.73 -12.22 6.35
N GLU A 343 22.95 -11.72 6.51
CA GLU A 343 23.72 -11.19 5.38
C GLU A 343 23.89 -12.29 4.31
N GLY A 344 23.62 -11.94 3.06
CA GLY A 344 23.65 -12.89 1.94
C GLY A 344 22.35 -13.68 1.74
N GLU A 345 21.29 -13.42 2.52
CA GLU A 345 19.95 -13.96 2.30
C GLU A 345 19.01 -12.93 1.66
N ILE A 346 17.92 -13.44 1.09
CA ILE A 346 16.73 -12.71 0.63
C ILE A 346 15.49 -13.47 1.11
N PHE A 347 14.37 -12.78 1.28
CA PHE A 347 13.07 -13.41 1.53
C PHE A 347 12.30 -13.51 0.23
N VAL A 348 11.91 -14.74 -0.13
CA VAL A 348 11.09 -15.03 -1.30
C VAL A 348 9.75 -15.62 -0.89
N HIS A 349 8.75 -15.38 -1.72
CA HIS A 349 7.43 -15.99 -1.57
C HIS A 349 6.79 -16.22 -2.95
N PRO A 350 6.05 -17.32 -3.15
CA PRO A 350 5.20 -17.51 -4.33
C PRO A 350 4.11 -16.43 -4.40
N ASP A 351 3.73 -15.95 -5.58
CA ASP A 351 2.56 -15.08 -5.68
C ASP A 351 1.24 -15.86 -5.46
N ASN A 352 1.25 -17.18 -5.73
CA ASN A 352 0.18 -18.09 -5.33
C ASN A 352 0.43 -18.61 -3.91
N TRP A 353 -0.25 -18.03 -2.92
CA TRP A 353 -0.05 -18.35 -1.50
C TRP A 353 -0.49 -19.75 -1.09
N LEU A 354 -1.30 -20.41 -1.92
CA LEU A 354 -1.72 -21.80 -1.70
C LEU A 354 -0.73 -22.80 -2.30
N SER A 355 0.21 -22.32 -3.12
CA SER A 355 1.27 -23.16 -3.67
C SER A 355 2.21 -23.60 -2.56
N ASP A 356 2.70 -24.83 -2.67
CA ASP A 356 3.73 -25.40 -1.82
C ASP A 356 5.16 -24.98 -2.22
N GLY A 357 5.27 -24.06 -3.20
CA GLY A 357 6.54 -23.50 -3.65
C GLY A 357 7.38 -22.84 -2.56
N THR A 358 8.64 -22.60 -2.88
CA THR A 358 9.63 -22.08 -1.94
C THR A 358 9.21 -20.74 -1.32
N GLN A 359 9.07 -20.74 0.00
CA GLN A 359 8.73 -19.59 0.83
C GLN A 359 9.73 -19.45 1.99
N GLY A 360 10.18 -18.23 2.27
CA GLY A 360 11.10 -17.95 3.37
C GLY A 360 12.45 -17.38 2.94
N TYR A 361 13.42 -17.42 3.84
CA TYR A 361 14.78 -16.99 3.55
C TYR A 361 15.51 -18.00 2.66
N ILE A 362 16.13 -17.49 1.60
CA ILE A 362 17.04 -18.25 0.75
C ILE A 362 18.37 -17.49 0.59
N PRO A 363 19.49 -18.20 0.42
CA PRO A 363 20.76 -17.59 0.04
C PRO A 363 20.67 -16.90 -1.34
N LYS A 364 21.31 -15.73 -1.49
CA LYS A 364 21.40 -14.98 -2.77
C LYS A 364 21.98 -15.84 -3.90
N ASN A 365 22.86 -16.79 -3.61
CA ASN A 365 23.47 -17.69 -4.61
C ASN A 365 22.54 -18.80 -5.12
N GLN A 366 21.33 -18.95 -4.57
CA GLN A 366 20.30 -19.83 -5.15
C GLN A 366 19.53 -19.16 -6.29
N VAL A 367 19.69 -17.84 -6.48
CA VAL A 367 19.10 -17.12 -7.60
C VAL A 367 19.87 -17.47 -8.87
N ILE A 368 19.17 -18.08 -9.83
CA ILE A 368 19.73 -18.47 -11.14
C ILE A 368 19.71 -17.28 -12.09
N GLY A 369 18.67 -16.46 -12.04
CA GLY A 369 18.51 -15.33 -12.94
C GLY A 369 17.22 -14.56 -12.70
N LYS A 370 17.11 -13.41 -13.35
CA LYS A 370 15.89 -12.59 -13.32
C LYS A 370 14.90 -13.09 -14.36
N VAL A 371 13.64 -13.24 -13.97
CA VAL A 371 12.55 -13.41 -14.93
C VAL A 371 12.26 -12.05 -15.54
N LEU A 372 12.58 -11.90 -16.82
CA LEU A 372 12.35 -10.66 -17.55
C LEU A 372 10.90 -10.52 -18.00
N GLY A 373 10.23 -11.62 -18.32
CA GLY A 373 8.91 -11.59 -18.95
C GLY A 373 8.56 -12.87 -19.71
N TYR A 374 7.59 -12.79 -20.61
CA TYR A 374 7.23 -13.88 -21.53
C TYR A 374 7.98 -13.81 -22.84
N SER A 375 8.44 -14.97 -23.30
CA SER A 375 8.83 -15.15 -24.69
C SER A 375 7.56 -15.37 -25.49
N MET A 376 7.21 -14.40 -26.32
CA MET A 376 6.18 -14.59 -27.33
C MET A 376 6.74 -14.46 -28.73
N THR A 377 8.04 -14.69 -28.92
CA THR A 377 8.68 -14.75 -30.25
C THR A 377 7.91 -15.65 -31.21
N ASP A 378 7.32 -16.73 -30.70
CA ASP A 378 6.69 -17.79 -31.50
C ASP A 378 5.17 -17.90 -31.29
N ILE A 379 4.44 -16.80 -31.05
CA ILE A 379 2.96 -16.87 -30.98
C ILE A 379 2.34 -17.48 -32.25
N GLU A 380 3.02 -17.39 -33.39
CA GLU A 380 2.61 -18.04 -34.64
C GLU A 380 2.50 -19.57 -34.51
N THR A 381 3.20 -20.16 -33.54
CA THR A 381 3.14 -21.60 -33.24
C THR A 381 1.96 -21.99 -32.36
N THR A 382 1.25 -21.03 -31.74
CA THR A 382 0.02 -21.30 -30.99
C THR A 382 -1.22 -21.31 -31.89
N TRP A 383 -1.06 -21.02 -33.19
CA TRP A 383 -2.17 -20.96 -34.14
C TRP A 383 -2.50 -22.34 -34.66
N SER A 384 -3.80 -22.62 -34.79
CA SER A 384 -4.21 -23.88 -35.40
C SER A 384 -3.90 -23.87 -36.91
N PRO A 385 -3.69 -25.03 -37.54
CA PRO A 385 -3.53 -25.14 -38.99
C PRO A 385 -4.68 -24.47 -39.78
N GLU A 386 -5.89 -24.46 -39.21
CA GLU A 386 -7.07 -23.81 -39.79
C GLU A 386 -6.94 -22.29 -39.82
N GLU A 387 -6.43 -21.68 -38.74
CA GLU A 387 -6.21 -20.23 -38.64
C GLU A 387 -5.14 -19.75 -39.62
N LEU A 388 -4.03 -20.50 -39.74
CA LEU A 388 -3.00 -20.25 -40.74
C LEU A 388 -3.55 -20.38 -42.17
N SER A 389 -4.35 -21.42 -42.43
CA SER A 389 -5.00 -21.62 -43.73
C SER A 389 -5.97 -20.49 -44.07
N LEU A 390 -6.69 -19.97 -43.08
CA LEU A 390 -7.62 -18.86 -43.28
C LEU A 390 -6.87 -17.55 -43.56
N TYR A 391 -5.80 -17.26 -42.82
CA TYR A 391 -4.92 -16.10 -43.10
C TYR A 391 -4.40 -16.13 -44.54
N ASP A 392 -3.85 -17.26 -45.01
CA ASP A 392 -3.36 -17.40 -46.38
C ASP A 392 -4.46 -17.16 -47.43
N LYS A 393 -5.68 -17.65 -47.16
CA LYS A 393 -6.83 -17.42 -48.05
C LYS A 393 -7.23 -15.94 -48.08
N VAL A 394 -7.25 -15.25 -46.94
CA VAL A 394 -7.56 -13.81 -46.89
C VAL A 394 -6.49 -13.01 -47.63
N LYS A 395 -5.21 -13.34 -47.45
CA LYS A 395 -4.11 -12.69 -48.15
C LYS A 395 -4.22 -12.81 -49.68
N GLN A 396 -4.64 -13.97 -50.18
CA GLN A 396 -4.76 -14.25 -51.61
C GLN A 396 -6.08 -13.74 -52.23
N LYS A 397 -7.21 -13.91 -51.53
CA LYS A 397 -8.57 -13.69 -52.06
C LYS A 397 -9.28 -12.48 -51.45
N GLY A 398 -8.63 -11.78 -50.52
CA GLY A 398 -9.21 -10.65 -49.80
C GLY A 398 -10.37 -11.05 -48.90
N PHE A 399 -11.30 -10.10 -48.69
CA PHE A 399 -12.42 -10.24 -47.77
C PHE A 399 -13.38 -11.39 -48.12
N VAL A 400 -13.43 -11.80 -49.39
CA VAL A 400 -14.27 -12.91 -49.86
C VAL A 400 -13.98 -14.22 -49.11
N ALA A 401 -12.72 -14.45 -48.70
CA ALA A 401 -12.36 -15.63 -47.92
C ALA A 401 -12.82 -15.57 -46.45
N ALA A 402 -12.99 -14.36 -45.92
CA ALA A 402 -13.32 -14.08 -44.52
C ALA A 402 -14.82 -13.85 -44.28
N ALA A 403 -15.61 -13.64 -45.33
CA ALA A 403 -17.02 -13.23 -45.24
C ALA A 403 -17.90 -14.10 -44.33
N ASN A 404 -17.59 -15.40 -44.21
CA ASN A 404 -18.32 -16.37 -43.40
C ASN A 404 -17.51 -16.95 -42.22
N ALA A 405 -16.32 -16.43 -41.95
CA ALA A 405 -15.49 -16.93 -40.86
C ALA A 405 -16.05 -16.50 -39.49
N ASP A 406 -15.61 -17.17 -38.43
CA ASP A 406 -16.01 -16.80 -37.08
C ASP A 406 -15.46 -15.38 -36.76
N PRO A 407 -16.26 -14.47 -36.17
CA PRO A 407 -15.79 -13.17 -35.70
C PRO A 407 -14.46 -13.24 -34.94
N LYS A 408 -14.28 -14.28 -34.12
CA LYS A 408 -13.05 -14.51 -33.34
C LYS A 408 -11.85 -14.73 -34.25
N GLU A 409 -11.98 -15.59 -35.26
CA GLU A 409 -10.93 -15.86 -36.24
C GLU A 409 -10.57 -14.59 -37.02
N ILE A 410 -11.57 -13.79 -37.41
CA ILE A 410 -11.35 -12.49 -38.08
C ILE A 410 -10.49 -11.56 -37.21
N ALA A 411 -10.84 -11.41 -35.94
CA ALA A 411 -10.12 -10.52 -35.04
C ALA A 411 -8.68 -11.01 -34.79
N ARG A 412 -8.47 -12.33 -34.59
CA ARG A 412 -7.12 -12.90 -34.45
C ARG A 412 -6.27 -12.69 -35.72
N ILE A 413 -6.83 -12.97 -36.91
CA ILE A 413 -6.15 -12.76 -38.21
C ILE A 413 -5.81 -11.30 -38.44
N GLN A 414 -6.71 -10.38 -38.09
CA GLN A 414 -6.46 -8.94 -38.20
C GLN A 414 -5.29 -8.51 -37.31
N LEU A 415 -5.24 -8.94 -36.05
CA LEU A 415 -4.13 -8.66 -35.14
C LEU A 415 -2.81 -9.25 -35.63
N TYR A 416 -2.83 -10.50 -36.10
CA TYR A 416 -1.63 -11.13 -36.66
C TYR A 416 -1.11 -10.38 -37.89
N ALA A 417 -1.99 -9.99 -38.81
CA ALA A 417 -1.60 -9.19 -39.97
C ALA A 417 -0.96 -7.85 -39.56
N LEU A 418 -1.45 -7.20 -38.48
CA LEU A 418 -0.79 -6.02 -37.92
C LEU A 418 0.60 -6.33 -37.36
N LEU A 419 0.76 -7.46 -36.65
CA LEU A 419 2.03 -7.90 -36.05
C LEU A 419 3.14 -8.06 -37.08
N ILE A 420 2.86 -8.76 -38.18
CA ILE A 420 3.82 -9.00 -39.27
C ILE A 420 3.82 -7.85 -40.31
N LYS A 421 3.12 -6.76 -40.02
CA LYS A 421 3.05 -5.55 -40.86
C LYS A 421 2.45 -5.79 -42.26
N ASP A 422 1.59 -6.81 -42.41
CA ASP A 422 0.73 -6.98 -43.57
C ASP A 422 -0.53 -6.09 -43.43
N TYR A 423 -0.31 -4.78 -43.52
CA TYR A 423 -1.37 -3.79 -43.36
C TYR A 423 -2.51 -3.92 -44.38
N LYS A 424 -2.23 -4.54 -45.54
CA LYS A 424 -3.25 -4.75 -46.57
C LYS A 424 -4.25 -5.82 -46.12
N THR A 425 -3.76 -6.93 -45.59
CA THR A 425 -4.60 -7.98 -45.00
C THR A 425 -5.32 -7.46 -43.75
N ALA A 426 -4.63 -6.73 -42.86
CA ALA A 426 -5.24 -6.13 -41.67
C ALA A 426 -6.38 -5.16 -42.02
N HIS A 427 -6.16 -4.26 -42.98
CA HIS A 427 -7.18 -3.32 -43.45
C HIS A 427 -8.38 -4.03 -44.07
N THR A 428 -8.17 -5.11 -44.83
CA THR A 428 -9.25 -5.90 -45.42
C THR A 428 -10.24 -6.42 -44.37
N LEU A 429 -9.75 -6.71 -43.17
CA LEU A 429 -10.52 -7.22 -42.04
C LEU A 429 -10.98 -6.14 -41.07
N THR A 430 -10.71 -4.86 -41.36
CA THR A 430 -11.01 -3.73 -40.48
C THR A 430 -12.02 -2.78 -41.13
N SER A 431 -12.92 -2.21 -40.34
CA SER A 431 -13.88 -1.20 -40.75
C SER A 431 -13.62 0.14 -40.05
N GLY A 432 -14.02 1.26 -40.68
CA GLY A 432 -13.98 2.59 -40.08
C GLY A 432 -12.65 3.34 -40.20
N ILE A 433 -11.68 2.82 -40.95
CA ILE A 433 -10.41 3.48 -41.26
C ILE A 433 -9.99 3.18 -42.71
N SER A 434 -9.37 4.15 -43.39
CA SER A 434 -8.77 3.91 -44.72
C SER A 434 -7.42 3.19 -44.60
N TYR A 435 -6.99 2.53 -45.68
CA TYR A 435 -5.71 1.85 -45.73
C TYR A 435 -4.54 2.79 -45.43
N GLU A 436 -4.54 3.98 -46.04
CA GLU A 436 -3.49 4.99 -45.86
C GLU A 436 -3.43 5.48 -44.41
N GLN A 437 -4.58 5.68 -43.76
CA GLN A 437 -4.64 6.09 -42.36
C GLN A 437 -4.16 4.98 -41.42
N MET A 438 -4.55 3.73 -41.66
CA MET A 438 -4.10 2.58 -40.87
C MET A 438 -2.59 2.40 -41.01
N GLU A 439 -2.10 2.34 -42.25
CA GLU A 439 -0.68 2.14 -42.53
C GLU A 439 0.15 3.26 -41.89
N LYS A 440 -0.30 4.52 -42.02
CA LYS A 440 0.36 5.66 -41.36
C LYS A 440 0.37 5.51 -39.84
N TYR A 441 -0.78 5.23 -39.22
CA TYR A 441 -0.91 5.07 -37.77
C TYR A 441 0.06 4.00 -37.24
N PHE A 442 0.07 2.81 -37.83
CA PHE A 442 0.92 1.71 -37.36
C PHE A 442 2.41 1.86 -37.73
N LYS A 443 2.76 2.59 -38.80
CA LYS A 443 4.17 2.92 -39.11
C LYS A 443 4.73 4.02 -38.21
N GLU A 444 3.93 5.02 -37.87
CA GLU A 444 4.36 6.15 -37.03
C GLU A 444 4.32 5.81 -35.53
N THR A 445 3.47 4.86 -35.14
CA THR A 445 3.42 4.33 -33.77
C THR A 445 4.60 3.39 -33.51
N LYS A 446 5.77 3.96 -33.19
CA LYS A 446 6.92 3.21 -32.65
C LYS A 446 6.68 2.86 -31.18
N ASN A 447 5.63 2.12 -30.90
CA ASN A 447 5.30 1.74 -29.53
C ASN A 447 5.63 0.27 -29.33
N ARG A 448 6.68 -0.03 -28.55
CA ARG A 448 6.97 -1.42 -28.11
C ARG A 448 5.74 -2.08 -27.46
N ASN A 449 4.85 -1.26 -26.89
CA ASN A 449 3.62 -1.74 -26.31
C ASN A 449 2.60 -2.20 -27.36
N LEU A 450 2.66 -1.72 -28.62
CA LEU A 450 1.69 -2.12 -29.64
C LEU A 450 1.87 -3.58 -30.06
N ASP A 451 3.12 -4.01 -30.29
CA ASP A 451 3.43 -5.41 -30.57
C ASP A 451 3.06 -6.30 -29.36
N HIS A 452 3.30 -5.80 -28.14
CA HIS A 452 2.88 -6.44 -26.89
C HIS A 452 1.36 -6.62 -26.83
N PHE A 453 0.59 -5.55 -27.04
CA PHE A 453 -0.87 -5.57 -27.04
C PHE A 453 -1.42 -6.51 -28.12
N ILE A 454 -0.89 -6.43 -29.34
CA ILE A 454 -1.33 -7.27 -30.46
C ILE A 454 -1.16 -8.75 -30.12
N ARG A 455 0.00 -9.15 -29.59
CA ARG A 455 0.26 -10.56 -29.23
C ARG A 455 -0.60 -11.01 -28.05
N TYR A 456 -0.69 -10.21 -26.99
CA TYR A 456 -1.54 -10.52 -25.82
C TYR A 456 -3.00 -10.69 -26.23
N TYR A 457 -3.56 -9.74 -26.98
CA TYR A 457 -4.95 -9.80 -27.42
C TYR A 457 -5.23 -10.92 -28.41
N ALA A 458 -4.29 -11.22 -29.33
CA ALA A 458 -4.45 -12.36 -30.25
C ALA A 458 -4.57 -13.70 -29.52
N PHE A 459 -3.86 -13.86 -28.40
CA PHE A 459 -4.02 -15.00 -27.51
C PHE A 459 -5.34 -14.95 -26.74
N MET A 460 -5.64 -13.83 -26.07
CA MET A 460 -6.85 -13.70 -25.25
C MET A 460 -8.14 -13.90 -26.05
N LEU A 461 -8.14 -13.47 -27.33
CA LEU A 461 -9.26 -13.66 -28.23
C LEU A 461 -9.58 -15.12 -28.50
N GLU A 462 -8.66 -16.07 -28.36
CA GLU A 462 -8.95 -17.52 -28.49
C GLU A 462 -10.09 -17.96 -27.57
N LYS A 463 -10.14 -17.36 -26.38
CA LYS A 463 -11.13 -17.61 -25.32
C LYS A 463 -12.33 -16.66 -25.39
N ALA A 464 -12.41 -15.78 -26.40
CA ALA A 464 -13.51 -14.83 -26.54
C ALA A 464 -14.84 -15.53 -26.87
N GLU A 465 -15.92 -14.99 -26.31
CA GLU A 465 -17.29 -15.34 -26.68
C GLU A 465 -17.89 -14.23 -27.55
N PHE A 466 -18.51 -14.60 -28.67
CA PHE A 466 -19.19 -13.62 -29.51
C PHE A 466 -20.61 -13.33 -29.01
N ASN A 467 -20.85 -12.11 -28.54
CA ASN A 467 -22.16 -11.62 -28.21
C ASN A 467 -22.86 -11.07 -29.47
N LYS A 468 -23.75 -11.88 -30.04
CA LYS A 468 -24.50 -11.53 -31.25
C LYS A 468 -25.39 -10.29 -31.10
N THR A 469 -25.93 -10.03 -29.92
CA THR A 469 -26.84 -8.89 -29.68
C THR A 469 -26.10 -7.57 -29.65
N ARG A 470 -24.89 -7.57 -29.08
CA ARG A 470 -24.03 -6.37 -28.98
C ARG A 470 -23.09 -6.24 -30.18
N GLU A 471 -22.96 -7.28 -30.99
CA GLU A 471 -21.94 -7.44 -32.04
C GLU A 471 -20.52 -7.23 -31.50
N LYS A 472 -20.22 -7.89 -30.39
CA LYS A 472 -18.91 -7.77 -29.73
C LYS A 472 -18.29 -9.13 -29.41
N LEU A 473 -16.98 -9.20 -29.52
CA LEU A 473 -16.20 -10.26 -28.86
C LEU A 473 -15.97 -9.85 -27.42
N ILE A 474 -16.38 -10.69 -26.49
CA ILE A 474 -16.21 -10.45 -25.06
C ILE A 474 -15.18 -11.45 -24.56
N VAL A 475 -14.05 -10.93 -24.08
CA VAL A 475 -13.09 -11.76 -23.36
C VAL A 475 -13.39 -11.65 -21.88
N LYS A 476 -13.74 -12.79 -21.29
CA LYS A 476 -13.94 -12.92 -19.86
C LYS A 476 -12.68 -13.52 -19.26
N ASN A 477 -12.24 -12.94 -18.14
CA ASN A 477 -11.34 -13.68 -17.26
C ASN A 477 -12.26 -14.57 -16.42
N PRO A 478 -11.90 -15.82 -16.10
CA PRO A 478 -12.59 -16.60 -15.08
C PRO A 478 -12.84 -15.87 -13.74
N TYR A 479 -12.21 -14.71 -13.50
CA TYR A 479 -12.25 -13.99 -12.23
C TYR A 479 -12.56 -12.48 -12.31
N LYS A 480 -12.60 -11.86 -13.49
CA LYS A 480 -13.10 -10.50 -13.70
C LYS A 480 -14.33 -10.57 -14.59
N GLU A 481 -15.45 -10.00 -14.14
CA GLU A 481 -16.59 -9.74 -15.01
C GLU A 481 -16.12 -8.81 -16.14
N GLU A 482 -15.83 -9.41 -17.30
CA GLU A 482 -15.38 -8.78 -18.56
C GLU A 482 -13.98 -8.09 -18.49
N ILE A 483 -12.97 -8.62 -19.22
CA ILE A 483 -11.63 -8.00 -19.32
C ILE A 483 -11.64 -6.88 -20.35
N PHE A 484 -12.19 -7.17 -21.53
CA PHE A 484 -12.31 -6.22 -22.62
C PHE A 484 -13.37 -6.67 -23.63
N GLU A 485 -13.84 -5.70 -24.41
CA GLU A 485 -14.76 -5.92 -25.51
C GLU A 485 -14.12 -5.47 -26.82
N TRP A 486 -14.27 -6.29 -27.86
CA TRP A 486 -13.90 -5.93 -29.22
C TRP A 486 -15.14 -5.68 -30.05
N ASP A 487 -15.31 -4.45 -30.53
CA ASP A 487 -16.42 -4.11 -31.41
C ASP A 487 -16.22 -4.78 -32.78
N MET A 488 -17.22 -5.55 -33.20
CA MET A 488 -17.31 -6.14 -34.52
C MET A 488 -18.39 -5.41 -35.32
N VAL A 489 -18.25 -5.43 -36.65
CA VAL A 489 -19.25 -4.84 -37.56
C VAL A 489 -19.51 -5.81 -38.69
N ARG A 490 -20.76 -5.85 -39.13
CA ARG A 490 -21.16 -6.66 -40.29
C ARG A 490 -21.20 -5.82 -41.56
N ASP A 491 -20.28 -6.12 -42.48
CA ASP A 491 -20.15 -5.49 -43.79
C ASP A 491 -19.78 -6.56 -44.81
N GLU A 492 -20.79 -7.18 -45.44
CA GLU A 492 -20.67 -8.37 -46.30
C GLU A 492 -20.07 -9.62 -45.60
N GLY A 493 -19.76 -9.50 -44.31
CA GLY A 493 -19.11 -10.47 -43.43
C GLY A 493 -18.70 -9.77 -42.13
N TRP A 494 -17.96 -10.45 -41.24
CA TRP A 494 -17.47 -9.82 -40.01
C TRP A 494 -16.19 -9.02 -40.25
N LYS A 495 -16.11 -7.83 -39.67
CA LYS A 495 -14.91 -6.98 -39.60
C LYS A 495 -14.69 -6.47 -38.19
N VAL A 496 -13.44 -6.22 -37.85
CA VAL A 496 -13.06 -5.50 -36.63
C VAL A 496 -13.34 -4.02 -36.81
N LYS A 497 -14.03 -3.37 -35.87
CA LYS A 497 -14.16 -1.91 -35.89
C LYS A 497 -12.87 -1.26 -35.43
N PHE A 498 -12.30 -0.36 -36.21
CA PHE A 498 -11.11 0.37 -35.80
C PHE A 498 -11.42 1.32 -34.63
N THR A 499 -10.59 1.26 -33.58
CA THR A 499 -10.62 2.20 -32.46
C THR A 499 -9.22 2.77 -32.25
N THR A 500 -9.10 4.09 -32.06
CA THR A 500 -7.83 4.72 -31.68
C THR A 500 -7.52 4.58 -30.20
N ALA A 501 -8.52 4.21 -29.40
CA ALA A 501 -8.32 3.76 -28.03
C ALA A 501 -7.73 2.34 -28.11
N VAL A 502 -6.40 2.26 -28.03
CA VAL A 502 -5.73 1.05 -27.54
C VAL A 502 -6.01 1.07 -26.04
N TYR A 503 -6.83 0.14 -25.56
CA TYR A 503 -7.15 0.00 -24.13
C TYR A 503 -5.91 -0.39 -23.32
#